data_AF-A0A517MQK7-F1
#
_entry.id   AF-A0A517MQK7-F1
#
_cell.length_a   1.000
_cell.length_b   1.000
_cell.length_c   1.000
_cell.angle_alpha   90.00
_cell.angle_beta   90.00
_cell.angle_gamma   90.00
#
_symmetry.space_group_name_H-M   'P 1'
#
loop_
_entity.id
_entity.type
_entity.pdbx_description
1 polymer ?
#
loop_
_entity_poly.entity_id
_entity_poly.type
_entity_poly.pdbx_seq_one_letter_code
_entity_poly.pdbx_strand_id
1 'polypeptide(L)'
;MTFSLPSRLALLSLALLHCNAVRSHAEEFGGIEFPGGASSFADSVIQYDPAFSGGNVPTAPSFLNPADALGPPDFSPASGNSDTGAVSLGSGGLIELAFTDNVLTNSGDTDFDLHIFEIGSAVEDTFVAVRPNAATLALLVSAVDANSDGFLDLGSVNGATSSIDIDAIFSGFSPGQLVFDAVQLVDDPNKDGTTGATIGADIDAVGAIASSPIPEPASLTCALMLSFWLAGRRKLSRNSK
;
A
#
# COMPACT_ATOMS: atom_id res chain seq x y z
N MET A 1 -70.94 18.98 16.53
CA MET A 1 -69.88 18.51 15.61
C MET A 1 -68.59 19.17 16.04
N THR A 2 -67.78 18.47 16.82
CA THR A 2 -66.51 18.93 17.38
C THR A 2 -65.38 18.29 16.56
N PHE A 3 -64.59 19.11 15.87
CA PHE A 3 -63.42 18.65 15.14
C PHE A 3 -62.20 18.67 16.08
N SER A 4 -61.67 17.48 16.35
CA SER A 4 -60.38 17.25 17.01
C SER A 4 -59.26 17.37 15.97
N LEU A 5 -58.24 18.20 16.21
CA LEU A 5 -56.99 18.18 15.45
C LEU A 5 -56.01 17.21 16.12
N PRO A 6 -55.35 16.31 15.36
CA PRO A 6 -54.29 15.49 15.92
C PRO A 6 -52.98 16.28 16.03
N SER A 7 -52.42 16.29 17.23
CA SER A 7 -51.06 16.68 17.57
C SER A 7 -50.05 15.81 16.82
N ARG A 8 -49.43 16.33 15.75
CA ARG A 8 -48.28 15.67 15.13
C ARG A 8 -47.01 16.11 15.86
N LEU A 9 -46.63 15.29 16.83
CA LEU A 9 -45.31 15.22 17.42
C LEU A 9 -44.31 14.95 16.27
N ALA A 10 -43.60 15.97 15.81
CA ALA A 10 -42.48 15.79 14.88
C ALA A 10 -41.30 15.26 15.71
N LEU A 11 -41.11 13.93 15.70
CA LEU A 11 -39.85 13.33 16.12
C LEU A 11 -38.75 13.84 15.17
N LEU A 12 -37.91 14.74 15.66
CA LEU A 12 -36.60 15.00 15.08
C LEU A 12 -35.71 13.80 15.46
N SER A 13 -35.67 12.78 14.60
CA SER A 13 -34.66 11.73 14.69
C SER A 13 -33.30 12.32 14.32
N LEU A 14 -32.53 12.74 15.33
CA LEU A 14 -31.14 13.11 15.18
C LEU A 14 -30.34 11.82 14.94
N ALA A 15 -30.18 11.43 13.67
CA ALA A 15 -29.23 10.40 13.30
C ALA A 15 -27.80 10.98 13.47
N LEU A 16 -27.17 10.69 14.61
CA LEU A 16 -25.72 10.84 14.73
C LEU A 16 -25.09 9.78 13.82
N LEU A 17 -24.77 10.17 12.58
CA LEU A 17 -23.84 9.42 11.74
C LEU A 17 -22.47 9.52 12.41
N HIS A 18 -22.09 8.49 13.17
CA HIS A 18 -20.74 8.34 13.69
C HIS A 18 -19.85 7.92 12.52
N CYS A 19 -19.16 8.88 11.92
CA CYS A 19 -18.04 8.59 11.03
C CYS A 19 -16.89 8.14 11.93
N ASN A 20 -16.75 6.83 12.16
CA ASN A 20 -15.56 6.28 12.79
C ASN A 20 -14.42 6.37 11.77
N ALA A 21 -13.69 7.48 11.78
CA ALA A 21 -12.34 7.48 11.24
C ALA A 21 -11.52 6.59 12.18
N VAL A 22 -11.22 5.36 11.76
CA VAL A 22 -10.17 4.58 12.41
C VAL A 22 -8.91 5.40 12.23
N ARG A 23 -8.39 5.98 13.33
CA ARG A 23 -7.02 6.49 13.30
C ARG A 23 -6.15 5.26 13.26
N SER A 24 -5.48 5.02 12.14
CA SER A 24 -4.32 4.16 12.21
C SER A 24 -3.28 4.85 13.10
N HIS A 25 -2.60 4.04 13.89
CA HIS A 25 -1.54 4.50 14.80
C HIS A 25 -0.25 3.87 14.31
N ALA A 26 0.86 4.53 14.59
CA ALA A 26 2.18 3.97 14.32
C ALA A 26 2.31 2.59 14.96
N GLU A 27 2.83 1.62 14.20
CA GLU A 27 3.06 0.24 14.62
C GLU A 27 4.41 -0.22 14.07
N GLU A 28 5.08 -1.11 14.81
CA GLU A 28 6.39 -1.63 14.44
C GLU A 28 6.25 -3.05 13.87
N PHE A 29 6.81 -3.28 12.68
CA PHE A 29 6.87 -4.57 12.01
C PHE A 29 8.32 -4.88 11.64
N GLY A 30 8.85 -6.01 12.10
CA GLY A 30 10.24 -6.41 11.85
C GLY A 30 11.30 -5.37 12.28
N GLY A 31 11.01 -4.52 13.26
CA GLY A 31 11.90 -3.45 13.72
C GLY A 31 11.77 -2.11 12.97
N ILE A 32 10.83 -2.00 12.03
CA ILE A 32 10.56 -0.78 11.27
C ILE A 32 9.22 -0.18 11.74
N GLU A 33 9.23 1.10 12.09
CA GLU A 33 8.01 1.84 12.43
C GLU A 33 7.28 2.27 11.15
N PHE A 34 6.00 1.94 11.05
CA PHE A 34 5.10 2.40 10.02
C PHE A 34 4.11 3.40 10.64
N PRO A 35 4.16 4.70 10.28
CA PRO A 35 3.26 5.71 10.85
C PRO A 35 1.77 5.40 10.64
N GLY A 36 1.43 4.75 9.52
CA GLY A 36 0.09 4.28 9.21
C GLY A 36 -0.25 2.92 9.81
N GLY A 37 0.66 2.28 10.53
CA GLY A 37 0.51 0.92 11.05
C GLY A 37 0.16 -0.07 9.92
N ALA A 38 -0.74 -1.00 10.20
CA ALA A 38 -1.17 -2.02 9.24
C ALA A 38 -1.75 -1.48 7.91
N SER A 39 -2.27 -0.24 7.87
CA SER A 39 -2.78 0.36 6.61
C SER A 39 -1.66 0.95 5.74
N SER A 40 -0.41 0.64 6.03
CA SER A 40 0.75 1.08 5.25
C SER A 40 1.15 0.05 4.19
N PHE A 41 0.57 -1.15 4.24
CA PHE A 41 0.96 -2.29 3.44
C PHE A 41 0.14 -2.41 2.17
N ALA A 42 0.73 -3.01 1.14
CA ALA A 42 -0.01 -3.32 -0.08
C ALA A 42 -1.16 -4.27 0.22
N ASP A 43 -2.31 -4.04 -0.42
CA ASP A 43 -3.59 -4.69 -0.08
C ASP A 43 -4.24 -5.38 -1.29
N SER A 44 -3.60 -5.31 -2.46
CA SER A 44 -4.12 -5.92 -3.68
C SER A 44 -3.00 -6.42 -4.59
N VAL A 45 -3.19 -7.60 -5.20
CA VAL A 45 -2.30 -8.14 -6.23
C VAL A 45 -2.76 -7.63 -7.60
N ILE A 46 -1.89 -6.96 -8.34
CA ILE A 46 -2.11 -6.60 -9.74
C ILE A 46 -1.75 -7.78 -10.64
N GLN A 47 -0.54 -8.32 -10.45
CA GLN A 47 0.00 -9.39 -11.26
C GLN A 47 0.94 -10.27 -10.44
N TYR A 48 0.95 -11.56 -10.75
CA TYR A 48 1.94 -12.51 -10.28
C TYR A 48 2.27 -13.47 -11.42
N ASP A 49 3.53 -13.51 -11.82
CA ASP A 49 4.02 -14.39 -12.87
C ASP A 49 5.38 -14.97 -12.48
N PRO A 50 5.42 -16.18 -11.90
CA PRO A 50 6.69 -16.76 -11.48
C PRO A 50 7.58 -17.20 -12.64
N ALA A 51 7.04 -17.22 -13.87
CA ALA A 51 7.75 -17.58 -15.08
C ALA A 51 8.12 -16.36 -15.94
N PHE A 52 7.98 -15.13 -15.41
CA PHE A 52 8.06 -13.88 -16.18
C PHE A 52 9.30 -13.79 -17.08
N SER A 53 10.50 -14.05 -16.53
CA SER A 53 11.76 -14.04 -17.30
C SER A 53 12.16 -15.42 -17.86
N GLY A 54 11.31 -16.43 -17.73
CA GLY A 54 11.54 -17.78 -18.24
C GLY A 54 12.50 -18.65 -17.41
N GLY A 55 12.80 -18.26 -16.18
CA GLY A 55 13.61 -19.06 -15.25
C GLY A 55 12.84 -20.21 -14.58
N ASN A 56 13.48 -20.85 -13.61
CA ASN A 56 12.84 -21.90 -12.82
C ASN A 56 11.73 -21.32 -11.94
N VAL A 57 10.62 -22.06 -11.80
CA VAL A 57 9.47 -21.64 -11.00
C VAL A 57 9.40 -22.41 -9.67
N PRO A 58 8.90 -21.81 -8.58
CA PRO A 58 8.63 -22.50 -7.33
C PRO A 58 7.65 -23.66 -7.52
N THR A 59 7.79 -24.68 -6.68
CA THR A 59 6.96 -25.90 -6.71
C THR A 59 6.30 -26.23 -5.37
N ALA A 60 6.71 -25.57 -4.29
CA ALA A 60 6.09 -25.71 -2.97
C ALA A 60 4.70 -25.04 -2.95
N PRO A 61 3.58 -25.77 -2.83
CA PRO A 61 2.25 -25.18 -2.97
C PRO A 61 1.90 -24.11 -1.94
N SER A 62 2.56 -24.10 -0.78
CA SER A 62 2.33 -23.11 0.27
C SER A 62 2.99 -21.76 0.00
N PHE A 63 3.80 -21.64 -1.06
CA PHE A 63 4.49 -20.41 -1.47
C PHE A 63 4.07 -19.91 -2.85
N LEU A 64 2.91 -20.36 -3.34
CA LEU A 64 2.38 -19.99 -4.67
C LEU A 64 1.19 -19.04 -4.60
N ASN A 65 0.77 -18.64 -3.39
CA ASN A 65 -0.37 -17.75 -3.23
C ASN A 65 0.12 -16.29 -3.14
N PRO A 66 -0.08 -15.45 -4.17
CA PRO A 66 0.39 -14.07 -4.13
C PRO A 66 -0.34 -13.21 -3.10
N ALA A 67 -1.50 -13.66 -2.59
CA ALA A 67 -2.18 -12.97 -1.50
C ALA A 67 -1.42 -13.07 -0.16
N ASP A 68 -0.44 -13.96 -0.05
CA ASP A 68 0.41 -14.09 1.14
C ASP A 68 1.45 -12.96 1.23
N ALA A 69 1.57 -12.09 0.20
CA ALA A 69 2.40 -10.88 0.24
C ALA A 69 1.62 -9.60 0.62
N LEU A 70 0.34 -9.73 1.00
CA LEU A 70 -0.55 -8.61 1.30
C LEU A 70 -0.68 -8.36 2.80
N GLY A 71 -0.84 -7.10 3.17
CA GLY A 71 -0.95 -6.70 4.56
C GLY A 71 0.38 -6.75 5.31
N PRO A 72 0.35 -6.66 6.65
CA PRO A 72 1.56 -6.72 7.46
C PRO A 72 2.23 -8.11 7.41
N PRO A 73 3.56 -8.19 7.61
CA PRO A 73 4.28 -9.46 7.60
C PRO A 73 3.73 -10.40 8.66
N ASP A 74 3.40 -11.62 8.26
CA ASP A 74 2.77 -12.63 9.12
C ASP A 74 3.45 -14.00 9.09
N PHE A 75 4.55 -14.12 8.34
CA PHE A 75 5.33 -15.35 8.30
C PHE A 75 5.77 -15.82 9.70
N SER A 76 5.44 -17.07 10.03
CA SER A 76 5.78 -17.69 11.31
C SER A 76 6.48 -19.04 11.11
N PRO A 77 7.75 -19.18 11.52
CA PRO A 77 8.54 -20.39 11.26
C PRO A 77 8.17 -21.60 12.14
N ALA A 78 7.07 -21.58 12.89
CA ALA A 78 6.81 -22.51 14.00
C ALA A 78 5.86 -23.69 13.69
N SER A 79 6.46 -24.78 13.21
CA SER A 79 6.15 -26.20 13.51
C SER A 79 4.71 -26.72 13.34
N GLY A 80 4.44 -27.36 12.20
CA GLY A 80 3.56 -28.53 12.17
C GLY A 80 2.35 -28.47 11.25
N ASN A 81 2.06 -27.33 10.62
CA ASN A 81 1.16 -27.24 9.47
C ASN A 81 1.51 -25.98 8.66
N SER A 82 2.13 -26.23 7.50
CA SER A 82 2.34 -25.35 6.33
C SER A 82 2.93 -23.97 6.59
N ASP A 83 4.21 -23.85 6.21
CA ASP A 83 4.94 -22.61 5.95
C ASP A 83 4.09 -21.71 5.03
N THR A 84 3.30 -20.82 5.64
CA THR A 84 2.33 -19.91 4.99
C THR A 84 2.64 -18.50 5.46
N GLY A 85 2.34 -17.50 4.63
CA GLY A 85 2.70 -16.09 4.87
C GLY A 85 3.88 -15.60 4.03
N ALA A 86 4.21 -16.27 2.93
CA ALA A 86 5.11 -15.70 1.92
C ALA A 86 4.85 -16.32 0.55
N VAL A 87 5.20 -15.60 -0.51
CA VAL A 87 5.14 -16.06 -1.91
C VAL A 87 6.52 -16.05 -2.54
N SER A 88 6.90 -17.17 -3.14
CA SER A 88 8.15 -17.27 -3.92
C SER A 88 7.95 -16.66 -5.30
N LEU A 89 8.88 -15.81 -5.74
CA LEU A 89 8.79 -15.17 -7.05
C LEU A 89 9.18 -16.11 -8.19
N GLY A 90 10.05 -17.09 -7.98
CA GLY A 90 10.69 -17.80 -9.09
C GLY A 90 11.87 -17.02 -9.64
N SER A 91 12.76 -17.72 -10.33
CA SER A 91 13.98 -17.14 -10.88
C SER A 91 13.64 -16.18 -12.02
N GLY A 92 13.79 -14.88 -11.78
CA GLY A 92 13.33 -13.86 -12.72
C GLY A 92 11.81 -13.66 -12.75
N GLY A 93 11.09 -14.15 -11.75
CA GLY A 93 9.64 -13.99 -11.67
C GLY A 93 9.21 -12.63 -11.10
N LEU A 94 7.94 -12.31 -11.31
CA LEU A 94 7.35 -10.99 -11.11
C LEU A 94 6.21 -11.05 -10.10
N ILE A 95 6.15 -10.05 -9.21
CA ILE A 95 4.92 -9.67 -8.51
C ILE A 95 4.71 -8.15 -8.56
N GLU A 96 3.46 -7.75 -8.78
CA GLU A 96 3.01 -6.37 -8.70
C GLU A 96 1.91 -6.25 -7.66
N LEU A 97 2.11 -5.33 -6.72
CA LEU A 97 1.23 -5.11 -5.58
C LEU A 97 0.75 -3.66 -5.57
N ALA A 98 -0.52 -3.44 -5.25
CA ALA A 98 -1.16 -2.13 -5.18
C ALA A 98 -1.47 -1.70 -3.75
N PHE A 99 -1.42 -0.39 -3.55
CA PHE A 99 -1.93 0.33 -2.39
C PHE A 99 -3.26 0.95 -2.79
N THR A 100 -4.39 0.41 -2.31
CA THR A 100 -5.74 0.87 -2.69
C THR A 100 -6.43 1.67 -1.60
N ASP A 101 -6.04 1.52 -0.35
CA ASP A 101 -6.50 2.36 0.77
C ASP A 101 -5.42 3.34 1.29
N ASN A 102 -4.17 3.19 0.83
CA ASN A 102 -3.08 4.15 1.02
C ASN A 102 -2.31 4.41 -0.30
N VAL A 103 -1.32 5.29 -0.26
CA VAL A 103 -0.34 5.49 -1.35
C VAL A 103 1.06 5.61 -0.77
N LEU A 104 2.04 5.08 -1.50
CA LEU A 104 3.46 5.31 -1.23
C LEU A 104 3.83 6.73 -1.67
N THR A 105 4.65 7.39 -0.87
CA THR A 105 5.13 8.75 -1.12
C THR A 105 6.61 8.88 -0.82
N ASN A 106 7.23 9.97 -1.26
CA ASN A 106 8.60 10.32 -0.84
C ASN A 106 8.59 11.09 0.49
N SER A 107 9.57 10.84 1.35
CA SER A 107 9.76 11.49 2.65
C SER A 107 10.32 12.91 2.52
N GLY A 108 11.00 13.22 1.42
CA GLY A 108 11.65 14.49 1.14
C GLY A 108 13.03 14.65 1.81
N ASP A 109 13.57 13.58 2.40
CA ASP A 109 14.90 13.59 3.03
C ASP A 109 15.72 12.33 2.71
N THR A 110 16.34 11.67 3.69
CA THR A 110 17.16 10.46 3.50
C THR A 110 16.61 9.27 4.28
N ASP A 111 15.44 9.44 4.89
CA ASP A 111 14.73 8.36 5.56
C ASP A 111 14.14 7.41 4.50
N PHE A 112 13.99 6.14 4.87
CA PHE A 112 13.42 5.15 3.96
C PHE A 112 11.92 5.36 3.75
N ASP A 113 11.46 5.13 2.52
CA ASP A 113 10.07 5.33 2.11
C ASP A 113 9.32 4.02 1.88
N LEU A 114 10.03 2.99 1.43
CA LEU A 114 9.49 1.68 1.09
C LEU A 114 10.29 0.60 1.82
N HIS A 115 9.60 -0.45 2.26
CA HIS A 115 10.22 -1.60 2.88
C HIS A 115 9.64 -2.90 2.33
N ILE A 116 10.51 -3.87 2.08
CA ILE A 116 10.17 -5.19 1.55
C ILE A 116 10.56 -6.21 2.61
N PHE A 117 9.59 -7.00 3.05
CA PHE A 117 9.79 -8.13 3.94
C PHE A 117 9.98 -9.39 3.12
N GLU A 118 11.14 -10.01 3.28
CA GLU A 118 11.49 -11.27 2.65
C GLU A 118 11.86 -12.27 3.75
N ILE A 119 11.58 -13.54 3.51
CA ILE A 119 11.95 -14.62 4.42
C ILE A 119 13.09 -15.44 3.82
N GLY A 120 13.67 -16.33 4.64
CA GLY A 120 14.77 -17.17 4.19
C GLY A 120 16.14 -16.52 4.39
N SER A 121 17.19 -17.31 4.17
CA SER A 121 18.58 -16.88 4.39
C SER A 121 19.39 -16.77 3.11
N ALA A 122 18.76 -16.99 1.96
CA ALA A 122 19.38 -16.76 0.67
C ALA A 122 19.46 -15.25 0.41
N VAL A 123 20.38 -14.87 -0.48
CA VAL A 123 20.62 -13.49 -0.89
C VAL A 123 20.16 -13.42 -2.34
N GLU A 124 18.88 -13.15 -2.52
CA GLU A 124 18.19 -13.14 -3.81
C GLU A 124 17.93 -11.67 -4.20
N ASP A 125 18.81 -11.09 -5.03
CA ASP A 125 18.62 -9.70 -5.43
C ASP A 125 17.27 -9.54 -6.13
N THR A 126 16.56 -8.47 -5.81
CA THR A 126 15.24 -8.16 -6.37
C THR A 126 15.28 -6.76 -6.95
N PHE A 127 14.92 -6.62 -8.22
CA PHE A 127 14.67 -5.34 -8.87
C PHE A 127 13.36 -4.76 -8.37
N VAL A 128 13.36 -3.46 -8.09
CA VAL A 128 12.21 -2.75 -7.51
C VAL A 128 11.85 -1.57 -8.38
N ALA A 129 10.56 -1.47 -8.72
CA ALA A 129 10.01 -0.34 -9.46
C ALA A 129 8.66 0.09 -8.86
N VAL A 130 8.23 1.32 -9.13
CA VAL A 130 7.00 1.91 -8.56
C VAL A 130 6.14 2.58 -9.63
N ARG A 131 4.81 2.44 -9.52
CA ARG A 131 3.89 3.02 -10.49
C ARG A 131 3.46 4.43 -10.07
N PRO A 132 3.84 5.48 -10.81
CA PRO A 132 3.51 6.85 -10.46
C PRO A 132 2.06 7.15 -10.86
N ASN A 133 1.37 7.98 -10.10
CA ASN A 133 0.14 8.57 -10.59
C ASN A 133 0.43 9.62 -11.68
N ALA A 134 -0.61 10.10 -12.37
CA ALA A 134 -0.45 11.06 -13.46
C ALA A 134 0.20 12.40 -13.04
N ALA A 135 0.00 12.85 -11.80
CA ALA A 135 0.59 14.09 -11.30
C ALA A 135 2.09 13.92 -11.05
N THR A 136 2.48 12.79 -10.44
CA THR A 136 3.89 12.43 -10.22
C THR A 136 4.61 12.20 -11.54
N LEU A 137 3.99 11.50 -12.49
CA LEU A 137 4.56 11.29 -13.83
C LEU A 137 4.81 12.63 -14.56
N ALA A 138 3.93 13.62 -14.41
CA ALA A 138 4.13 14.94 -15.01
C ALA A 138 5.28 15.74 -14.38
N LEU A 139 5.67 15.43 -13.14
CA LEU A 139 6.82 16.04 -12.46
C LEU A 139 8.14 15.36 -12.87
N LEU A 140 8.10 14.06 -13.14
CA LEU A 140 9.27 13.25 -13.49
C LEU A 140 9.48 13.28 -15.01
N VAL A 141 10.09 14.37 -15.51
CA VAL A 141 10.32 14.63 -16.95
C VAL A 141 11.24 13.60 -17.63
N SER A 142 11.91 12.74 -16.84
CA SER A 142 12.85 11.70 -17.29
C SER A 142 12.70 10.41 -16.50
N ALA A 143 11.48 10.04 -16.14
CA ALA A 143 11.24 8.87 -15.29
C ALA A 143 11.83 7.59 -15.91
N VAL A 144 12.56 6.82 -15.10
CA VAL A 144 13.33 5.63 -15.48
C VAL A 144 12.34 4.48 -15.66
N ASP A 145 11.63 4.44 -16.78
CA ASP A 145 10.80 3.30 -17.18
C ASP A 145 11.53 2.56 -18.31
N ALA A 146 12.49 1.70 -17.93
CA ALA A 146 13.41 1.09 -18.89
C ALA A 146 12.69 0.13 -19.87
N ASN A 147 11.57 -0.46 -19.46
CA ASN A 147 10.83 -1.47 -20.21
C ASN A 147 9.48 -0.97 -20.77
N SER A 148 9.09 0.27 -20.45
CA SER A 148 7.83 0.91 -20.86
C SER A 148 6.57 0.21 -20.36
N ASP A 149 6.62 -0.38 -19.16
CA ASP A 149 5.48 -1.06 -18.52
C ASP A 149 4.65 -0.14 -17.60
N GLY A 150 5.11 1.11 -17.41
CA GLY A 150 4.45 2.11 -16.56
C GLY A 150 4.95 2.13 -15.12
N PHE A 151 5.92 1.30 -14.74
CA PHE A 151 6.65 1.39 -13.48
C PHE A 151 7.98 2.12 -13.66
N LEU A 152 8.41 2.81 -12.61
CA LEU A 152 9.67 3.55 -12.58
C LEU A 152 10.68 2.81 -11.71
N ASP A 153 11.84 2.50 -12.27
CA ASP A 153 12.91 1.76 -11.63
C ASP A 153 13.49 2.54 -10.42
N LEU A 154 13.52 1.89 -9.26
CA LEU A 154 14.20 2.37 -8.05
C LEU A 154 15.59 1.70 -7.85
N GLY A 155 15.90 0.67 -8.63
CA GLY A 155 17.15 -0.09 -8.55
C GLY A 155 16.91 -1.52 -8.07
N SER A 156 17.85 -2.06 -7.29
CA SER A 156 17.77 -3.41 -6.74
C SER A 156 18.09 -3.42 -5.25
N VAL A 157 17.44 -4.32 -4.52
CA VAL A 157 17.82 -4.71 -3.15
C VAL A 157 18.61 -6.01 -3.22
N ASN A 158 19.63 -6.17 -2.36
CA ASN A 158 20.54 -7.33 -2.43
C ASN A 158 19.98 -8.57 -1.70
N GLY A 159 18.67 -8.80 -1.80
CA GLY A 159 17.95 -9.83 -1.02
C GLY A 159 17.91 -9.55 0.49
N ALA A 160 17.13 -10.38 1.19
CA ALA A 160 16.67 -10.18 2.56
C ALA A 160 15.82 -8.91 2.75
N THR A 161 15.12 -8.84 3.88
CA THR A 161 14.32 -7.68 4.30
C THR A 161 15.08 -6.37 4.13
N SER A 162 14.59 -5.48 3.26
CA SER A 162 15.33 -4.33 2.73
C SER A 162 14.46 -3.08 2.57
N SER A 163 15.08 -1.90 2.69
CA SER A 163 14.41 -0.61 2.55
C SER A 163 14.96 0.22 1.39
N ILE A 164 14.11 1.07 0.82
CA ILE A 164 14.45 2.00 -0.27
C ILE A 164 14.09 3.43 0.12
N ASP A 165 15.03 4.34 -0.12
CA ASP A 165 14.85 5.80 -0.10
C ASP A 165 14.59 6.26 -1.55
N ILE A 166 13.40 6.80 -1.79
CA ILE A 166 12.93 7.29 -3.09
C ILE A 166 13.60 8.63 -3.41
N ASP A 167 13.89 9.46 -2.42
CA ASP A 167 14.53 10.77 -2.60
C ASP A 167 16.01 10.64 -3.01
N ALA A 168 16.65 9.52 -2.69
CA ALA A 168 17.96 9.14 -3.24
C ALA A 168 17.94 8.94 -4.77
N ILE A 169 16.80 8.53 -5.34
CA ILE A 169 16.60 8.32 -6.77
C ILE A 169 16.00 9.57 -7.44
N PHE A 170 14.98 10.15 -6.81
CA PHE A 170 14.24 11.32 -7.28
C PHE A 170 14.43 12.48 -6.30
N SER A 171 15.58 13.14 -6.39
CA SER A 171 15.90 14.26 -5.49
C SER A 171 15.15 15.56 -5.82
N GLY A 172 14.98 16.42 -4.81
CA GLY A 172 14.52 17.81 -4.97
C GLY A 172 13.01 18.00 -4.89
N PHE A 173 12.27 16.97 -4.47
CA PHE A 173 10.84 17.03 -4.22
C PHE A 173 10.57 17.25 -2.73
N SER A 174 9.46 17.94 -2.43
CA SER A 174 9.00 18.08 -1.05
C SER A 174 8.39 16.76 -0.55
N PRO A 175 8.31 16.54 0.77
CA PRO A 175 7.63 15.37 1.32
C PRO A 175 6.21 15.23 0.77
N GLY A 176 5.82 14.02 0.34
CA GLY A 176 4.49 13.72 -0.18
C GLY A 176 4.21 14.24 -1.59
N GLN A 177 5.20 14.79 -2.29
CA GLN A 177 5.01 15.37 -3.63
C GLN A 177 5.02 14.29 -4.73
N LEU A 178 5.82 13.25 -4.56
CA LEU A 178 5.79 12.05 -5.38
C LEU A 178 4.83 11.04 -4.75
N VAL A 179 4.00 10.42 -5.58
CA VAL A 179 2.91 9.54 -5.16
C VAL A 179 2.83 8.35 -6.10
N PHE A 180 2.88 7.16 -5.51
CA PHE A 180 2.90 5.88 -6.19
C PHE A 180 1.80 4.98 -5.63
N ASP A 181 1.06 4.31 -6.52
CA ASP A 181 -0.09 3.47 -6.15
C ASP A 181 0.19 1.97 -6.26
N ALA A 182 1.39 1.61 -6.70
CA ALA A 182 1.83 0.22 -6.80
C ALA A 182 3.35 0.09 -6.77
N VAL A 183 3.81 -1.11 -6.44
CA VAL A 183 5.20 -1.56 -6.46
C VAL A 183 5.29 -2.82 -7.33
N GLN A 184 6.39 -2.92 -8.07
CA GLN A 184 6.75 -4.08 -8.86
C GLN A 184 8.06 -4.65 -8.29
N LEU A 185 8.09 -5.96 -8.08
CA LEU A 185 9.27 -6.71 -7.69
C LEU A 185 9.57 -7.78 -8.74
N VAL A 186 10.81 -7.81 -9.21
CA VAL A 186 11.30 -8.85 -10.13
C VAL A 186 12.57 -9.46 -9.56
N ASP A 187 12.55 -10.76 -9.31
CA ASP A 187 13.74 -11.51 -8.89
C ASP A 187 14.86 -11.38 -9.94
N ASP A 188 16.14 -11.28 -9.54
CA ASP A 188 17.25 -11.33 -10.49
C ASP A 188 17.59 -12.79 -10.85
N PRO A 189 17.30 -13.25 -12.09
CA PRO A 189 17.52 -14.64 -12.47
C PRO A 189 19.01 -15.06 -12.47
N ASN A 190 19.94 -14.12 -12.30
CA ASN A 190 21.38 -14.38 -12.27
C ASN A 190 21.94 -14.52 -10.85
N LYS A 191 21.09 -14.53 -9.82
CA LYS A 191 21.50 -14.61 -8.40
C LYS A 191 21.23 -15.99 -7.81
N ASP A 192 21.37 -16.11 -6.49
CA ASP A 192 21.12 -17.36 -5.76
C ASP A 192 19.62 -17.72 -5.83
N GLY A 193 19.20 -18.81 -5.16
CA GLY A 193 17.76 -19.14 -5.12
C GLY A 193 17.20 -19.90 -6.32
N THR A 194 17.99 -20.18 -7.35
CA THR A 194 17.51 -20.78 -8.61
C THR A 194 17.15 -22.27 -8.55
N THR A 195 17.27 -22.91 -7.38
CA THR A 195 16.99 -24.34 -7.18
C THR A 195 16.30 -24.59 -5.85
N GLY A 196 15.39 -25.56 -5.80
CA GLY A 196 14.68 -25.90 -4.58
C GLY A 196 13.18 -25.99 -4.83
N ALA A 197 12.41 -25.95 -3.74
CA ALA A 197 10.94 -25.93 -3.81
C ALA A 197 10.38 -24.50 -3.71
N THR A 198 11.08 -23.62 -2.97
CA THR A 198 10.94 -22.16 -2.97
C THR A 198 12.12 -21.60 -3.77
N ILE A 199 11.83 -20.98 -4.91
CA ILE A 199 12.84 -20.51 -5.87
C ILE A 199 12.62 -19.01 -6.04
N GLY A 200 13.70 -18.23 -6.05
CA GLY A 200 13.66 -16.77 -6.10
C GLY A 200 13.15 -16.18 -4.78
N ALA A 201 13.20 -14.85 -4.67
CA ALA A 201 12.84 -14.13 -3.46
C ALA A 201 11.47 -14.58 -2.89
N ASP A 202 11.42 -14.76 -1.56
CA ASP A 202 10.24 -15.22 -0.82
C ASP A 202 9.58 -14.04 -0.07
N ILE A 203 8.61 -13.38 -0.72
CA ILE A 203 8.01 -12.11 -0.26
C ILE A 203 6.89 -12.37 0.77
N ASP A 204 7.04 -11.80 1.96
CA ASP A 204 6.05 -11.83 3.05
C ASP A 204 5.17 -10.58 3.04
N ALA A 205 5.76 -9.40 2.80
CA ALA A 205 5.00 -8.15 2.75
C ALA A 205 5.75 -7.02 2.06
N VAL A 206 5.02 -6.01 1.58
CA VAL A 206 5.60 -4.74 1.12
C VAL A 206 4.85 -3.57 1.75
N GLY A 207 5.59 -2.71 2.45
CA GLY A 207 5.05 -1.60 3.23
C GLY A 207 5.59 -0.23 2.81
N ALA A 208 4.70 0.75 2.69
CA ALA A 208 5.04 2.16 2.51
C ALA A 208 5.29 2.82 3.87
N ILE A 209 6.55 3.11 4.21
CA ILE A 209 6.93 3.86 5.41
C ILE A 209 6.43 5.31 5.28
N ALA A 210 6.80 5.96 4.18
CA ALA A 210 6.27 7.28 3.82
C ALA A 210 4.94 7.06 3.07
N SER A 211 3.83 7.17 3.80
CA SER A 211 2.49 6.82 3.29
C SER A 211 1.46 7.93 3.53
N SER A 212 0.50 8.03 2.61
CA SER A 212 -0.67 8.89 2.76
C SER A 212 -1.97 8.08 2.59
N PRO A 213 -2.96 8.22 3.48
CA PRO A 213 -4.22 7.50 3.34
C PRO A 213 -5.04 8.04 2.16
N ILE A 214 -5.67 7.15 1.39
CA ILE A 214 -6.67 7.54 0.40
C ILE A 214 -8.01 7.76 1.12
N PRO A 215 -8.65 8.93 1.04
CA PRO A 215 -9.92 9.15 1.70
C PRO A 215 -11.02 8.26 1.12
N GLU A 216 -11.55 7.35 1.91
CA GLU A 216 -12.73 6.55 1.55
C GLU A 216 -13.91 7.44 1.13
N PRO A 217 -14.75 7.05 0.14
CA PRO A 217 -15.89 7.86 -0.31
C PRO A 217 -16.86 8.27 0.81
N ALA A 218 -16.95 7.45 1.86
CA ALA A 218 -17.76 7.72 3.07
C ALA A 218 -17.23 8.92 3.90
N SER A 219 -15.91 9.14 3.91
CA SER A 219 -15.29 10.27 4.62
C SER A 219 -15.57 11.59 3.91
N LEU A 220 -15.54 11.59 2.57
CA LEU A 220 -15.88 12.73 1.72
C LEU A 220 -17.34 13.14 1.87
N THR A 221 -18.25 12.16 1.92
CA THR A 221 -19.68 12.42 2.14
C THR A 221 -19.96 12.99 3.53
N CYS A 222 -19.27 12.55 4.58
CA CYS A 222 -19.37 13.15 5.91
C CYS A 222 -18.86 14.60 5.95
N ALA A 223 -17.73 14.90 5.31
CA ALA A 223 -17.21 16.27 5.20
C ALA A 223 -18.17 17.20 4.44
N LEU A 224 -18.77 16.71 3.35
CA LEU A 224 -19.78 17.43 2.59
C LEU A 224 -21.00 17.74 3.45
N MET A 225 -21.53 16.75 4.17
CA MET A 225 -22.71 16.91 5.03
C MET A 225 -22.47 17.92 6.17
N LEU A 226 -21.28 17.92 6.77
CA LEU A 226 -20.91 18.88 7.81
C LEU A 226 -20.83 20.32 7.27
N SER A 227 -20.33 20.49 6.05
CA SER A 227 -20.23 21.79 5.37
C SER A 227 -21.61 22.40 5.07
N PHE A 228 -22.60 21.59 4.67
CA PHE A 228 -23.97 22.02 4.47
C PHE A 228 -24.65 22.45 5.78
N TRP A 229 -24.39 21.75 6.88
CA TRP A 229 -24.92 22.11 8.19
C TRP A 229 -24.34 23.43 8.73
N LEU A 230 -23.02 23.63 8.58
CA LEU A 230 -22.34 24.87 8.95
C LEU A 230 -22.82 26.07 8.11
N ALA A 231 -23.02 25.88 6.80
CA ALA A 231 -23.55 26.91 5.91
C ALA A 231 -25.03 27.24 6.23
N GLY A 232 -25.84 26.24 6.58
CA GLY A 232 -27.24 26.42 6.99
C GLY A 232 -27.39 27.26 8.27
N ARG A 233 -26.49 27.09 9.24
CA ARG A 233 -26.50 27.87 10.51
C ARG A 233 -26.17 29.35 10.31
N ARG A 234 -25.32 29.72 9.35
CA ARG A 234 -25.00 31.14 9.06
C ARG A 234 -26.18 31.92 8.48
N LYS A 235 -27.11 31.26 7.80
CA LYS A 235 -28.27 31.92 7.18
C LYS A 235 -29.38 32.26 8.18
N LEU A 236 -29.48 31.50 9.28
CA LEU A 236 -30.48 31.71 10.33
C LEU A 236 -30.10 32.85 11.31
N SER A 237 -28.82 33.24 11.37
CA SER A 237 -28.35 34.32 12.25
C SER A 237 -28.59 35.74 11.71
N ARG A 238 -28.97 35.92 10.44
CA ARG A 238 -29.13 37.25 9.81
C ARG A 238 -30.56 37.81 9.80
N ASN A 239 -31.55 37.07 10.29
CA ASN A 239 -32.97 37.45 10.22
C ASN A 239 -33.62 37.85 11.56
N SER A 240 -32.85 38.14 12.60
CA SER A 240 -33.37 38.72 13.84
C SER A 240 -33.01 40.21 13.92
N LYS A 241 -33.83 41.06 13.30
CA LYS A 241 -33.97 42.48 13.62
C LYS A 241 -35.43 42.87 13.50
#